data_AF-W2TUF7-F1
#
_entry.id   AF-W2TUF7-F1
#
_cell.length_a   1.000
_cell.length_b   1.000
_cell.length_c   1.000
_cell.angle_alpha   90.00
_cell.angle_beta   90.00
_cell.angle_gamma   90.00
#
_symmetry.space_group_name_H-M   'P 1'
#
loop_
_entity.id
_entity.type
_entity.pdbx_description
1 polymer ?
#
loop_
_entity_poly.entity_id
_entity_poly.type
_entity_poly.pdbx_seq_one_letter_code
_entity_poly.pdbx_strand_id
1 'polypeptide(L)'
;MPSMNPDGYEHGQVGDRVGYMGRSNENNVDLNRNFPAMFPAHRETSGGADPEPETLAVMKWMKQYPFVLSANLHGGSLVANYPFDDSVSGQDHIYTPPQIRIYYFFLFKTPDDKLFVELAYRYARSHPRMWKTGRRCGLSADGDVFLNGITNGADWYHLAGGMQDWQYINTNSFEITVEMGCFKFPTNDMLAKMWEEHKYSLLSYLEMANRGVRGLILDSKGNTVPNATVAVEQ
;
A
#
# COMPACT_ATOMS: atom_id res chain seq x y z
N MET A 1 0.21 2.05 -13.41
CA MET A 1 -0.13 3.48 -13.57
C MET A 1 1.09 4.29 -13.13
N PRO A 2 1.77 5.04 -14.02
CA PRO A 2 3.00 5.74 -13.64
C PRO A 2 2.81 6.90 -12.66
N SER A 3 1.71 7.65 -12.76
CA SER A 3 1.34 8.70 -11.80
C SER A 3 -0.16 8.69 -11.57
N MET A 4 -0.57 8.70 -10.31
CA MET A 4 -1.96 8.91 -9.88
C MET A 4 -2.25 10.41 -9.69
N ASN A 5 -1.23 11.21 -9.38
CA ASN A 5 -1.33 12.66 -9.14
C ASN A 5 -0.40 13.42 -10.12
N PRO A 6 -0.78 13.54 -11.40
CA PRO A 6 0.04 14.26 -12.37
C PRO A 6 0.09 15.77 -12.09
N ASP A 7 -0.98 16.37 -11.57
CA ASP A 7 -1.01 17.81 -11.28
C ASP A 7 0.01 18.15 -10.18
N GLY A 8 -0.05 17.43 -9.05
CA GLY A 8 0.94 17.58 -7.98
C GLY A 8 2.37 17.35 -8.44
N TYR A 9 2.62 16.43 -9.38
CA TYR A 9 3.94 16.22 -9.96
C TYR A 9 4.49 17.46 -10.67
N GLU A 10 3.66 18.17 -11.46
CA GLU A 10 4.06 19.41 -12.17
C GLU A 10 4.36 20.57 -11.20
N HIS A 11 3.78 20.54 -9.99
CA HIS A 11 4.09 21.48 -8.92
C HIS A 11 5.33 21.11 -8.10
N GLY A 12 5.84 19.88 -8.22
CA GLY A 12 6.94 19.38 -7.42
C GLY A 12 8.29 20.03 -7.75
N GLN A 13 9.18 20.09 -6.76
CA GLN A 13 10.53 20.62 -6.94
C GLN A 13 11.57 19.49 -7.04
N VAL A 14 12.21 19.37 -8.21
CA VAL A 14 13.30 18.39 -8.42
C VAL A 14 14.42 18.59 -7.40
N GLY A 15 14.86 17.50 -6.77
CA GLY A 15 15.87 17.50 -5.72
C GLY A 15 15.31 17.69 -4.31
N ASP A 16 13.99 17.90 -4.16
CA ASP A 16 13.37 17.96 -2.84
C ASP A 16 13.51 16.63 -2.10
N ARG A 17 14.08 16.70 -0.91
CA ARG A 17 14.29 15.55 -0.04
C ARG A 17 13.16 15.35 0.97
N VAL A 18 12.61 16.43 1.52
CA VAL A 18 11.76 16.38 2.73
C VAL A 18 10.49 17.22 2.63
N GLY A 19 10.40 18.14 1.67
CA GLY A 19 9.27 19.03 1.51
C GLY A 19 7.98 18.33 1.08
N TYR A 20 6.95 19.14 0.89
CA TYR A 20 5.58 18.71 0.60
C TYR A 20 5.03 19.40 -0.65
N MET A 21 5.86 20.18 -1.35
CA MET A 21 5.45 20.88 -2.57
C MET A 21 5.13 19.83 -3.65
N GLY A 22 3.91 19.89 -4.18
CA GLY A 22 3.42 18.91 -5.15
C GLY A 22 2.94 17.57 -4.57
N ARG A 23 2.88 17.42 -3.23
CA ARG A 23 2.36 16.17 -2.61
C ARG A 23 0.86 16.00 -2.83
N SER A 24 0.09 17.03 -2.47
CA SER A 24 -1.38 17.03 -2.60
C SER A 24 -1.78 17.15 -4.06
N ASN A 25 -3.05 16.86 -4.37
CA ASN A 25 -3.61 17.16 -5.69
C ASN A 25 -3.87 18.68 -5.87
N GLU A 26 -4.45 19.07 -7.01
CA GLU A 26 -4.74 20.48 -7.36
C GLU A 26 -5.64 21.19 -6.32
N ASN A 27 -6.50 20.44 -5.62
CA ASN A 27 -7.37 20.96 -4.56
C ASN A 27 -6.70 21.00 -3.18
N ASN A 28 -5.39 20.77 -3.11
CA ASN A 28 -4.61 20.64 -1.87
C ASN A 28 -5.05 19.48 -0.95
N VAL A 29 -5.65 18.43 -1.51
CA VAL A 29 -6.05 17.21 -0.79
C VAL A 29 -4.96 16.14 -0.89
N ASP A 30 -4.64 15.50 0.25
CA ASP A 30 -3.76 14.32 0.28
C ASP A 30 -4.54 13.10 -0.21
N LEU A 31 -4.24 12.65 -1.43
CA LEU A 31 -4.93 11.51 -2.05
C LEU A 31 -4.76 10.20 -1.24
N ASN A 32 -3.68 10.06 -0.47
CA ASN A 32 -3.48 8.91 0.42
C ASN A 32 -4.07 9.15 1.82
N ARG A 33 -5.06 10.04 1.92
CA ARG A 33 -5.99 10.23 3.05
C ARG A 33 -7.44 10.34 2.58
N ASN A 34 -7.68 10.29 1.26
CA ASN A 34 -8.95 10.63 0.63
C ASN A 34 -9.82 9.40 0.30
N PHE A 35 -9.30 8.17 0.43
CA PHE A 35 -10.11 6.96 0.31
C PHE A 35 -11.01 6.78 1.55
N PRO A 36 -12.15 6.08 1.42
CA PRO A 36 -12.96 5.70 2.57
C PRO A 36 -12.14 4.92 3.61
N ALA A 37 -11.93 5.53 4.79
CA ALA A 37 -11.19 4.92 5.89
C ALA A 37 -11.92 3.72 6.51
N MET A 38 -11.16 2.75 7.04
CA MET A 38 -11.71 1.63 7.81
C MET A 38 -12.46 2.13 9.04
N PHE A 39 -11.90 3.11 9.74
CA PHE A 39 -12.51 3.81 10.86
C PHE A 39 -12.83 5.25 10.46
N PRO A 40 -14.08 5.57 10.07
CA PRO A 40 -14.44 6.92 9.62
C PRO A 40 -14.14 8.03 10.64
N ALA A 41 -14.12 7.69 11.94
CA ALA A 41 -13.79 8.61 13.03
C ALA A 41 -12.31 9.06 13.04
N HIS A 42 -11.42 8.32 12.38
CA HIS A 42 -10.00 8.64 12.30
C HIS A 42 -9.65 9.47 11.05
N ARG A 43 -10.63 9.83 10.20
CA ARG A 43 -10.37 10.60 8.98
C ARG A 43 -9.64 11.90 9.29
N GLU A 44 -8.51 12.06 8.61
CA GLU A 44 -7.70 13.27 8.69
C GLU A 44 -8.27 14.39 7.80
N THR A 45 -8.14 15.63 8.25
CA THR A 45 -8.64 16.81 7.50
C THR A 45 -7.90 17.02 6.18
N SER A 46 -6.65 16.57 6.08
CA SER A 46 -5.83 16.57 4.87
C SER A 46 -6.44 15.74 3.74
N GLY A 47 -7.26 14.74 4.07
CA GLY A 47 -7.95 13.89 3.11
C GLY A 47 -9.21 14.51 2.50
N GLY A 48 -9.55 15.76 2.84
CA GLY A 48 -10.74 16.42 2.30
C GLY A 48 -12.07 15.79 2.77
N ALA A 49 -13.17 16.47 2.46
CA ALA A 49 -14.50 15.99 2.82
C ALA A 49 -14.99 14.89 1.85
N ASP A 50 -14.87 15.17 0.55
CA ASP A 50 -15.37 14.31 -0.52
C ASP A 50 -14.22 13.63 -1.28
N PRO A 51 -14.47 12.45 -1.89
CA PRO A 51 -13.48 11.82 -2.76
C PRO A 51 -13.12 12.70 -3.97
N GLU A 52 -11.83 12.89 -4.18
CA GLU A 52 -11.26 13.63 -5.30
C GLU A 52 -11.39 12.84 -6.61
N PRO A 53 -11.31 13.49 -7.79
CA PRO A 53 -11.45 12.83 -9.08
C PRO A 53 -10.48 11.65 -9.29
N GLU A 54 -9.24 11.77 -8.84
CA GLU A 54 -8.20 10.75 -8.93
C GLU A 54 -8.55 9.53 -8.07
N THR A 55 -9.00 9.78 -6.84
CA THR A 55 -9.47 8.74 -5.91
C THR A 55 -10.66 8.00 -6.50
N LEU A 56 -11.67 8.71 -7.02
CA LEU A 56 -12.84 8.09 -7.67
C LEU A 56 -12.45 7.26 -8.89
N ALA A 57 -11.52 7.77 -9.71
CA ALA A 57 -11.03 7.06 -10.88
C ALA A 57 -10.33 5.74 -10.50
N VAL A 58 -9.47 5.76 -9.48
CA VAL A 58 -8.79 4.56 -8.99
C VAL A 58 -9.77 3.60 -8.33
N MET A 59 -10.69 4.07 -7.50
CA MET A 59 -11.72 3.22 -6.90
C MET A 59 -12.57 2.49 -7.95
N LYS A 60 -12.93 3.19 -9.04
CA LYS A 60 -13.64 2.59 -10.17
C LYS A 60 -12.76 1.58 -10.91
N TRP A 61 -11.50 1.93 -11.19
CA TRP A 61 -10.57 1.06 -11.90
C TRP A 61 -10.28 -0.24 -11.15
N MET A 62 -10.06 -0.17 -9.83
CA MET A 62 -9.79 -1.35 -8.98
C MET A 62 -10.99 -2.30 -8.88
N LYS A 63 -12.21 -1.81 -9.10
CA LYS A 63 -13.43 -2.64 -9.18
C LYS A 63 -13.71 -3.18 -10.58
N GLN A 64 -13.08 -2.63 -11.61
CA GLN A 64 -13.31 -3.03 -13.00
C GLN A 64 -12.59 -4.34 -13.36
N TYR A 65 -11.48 -4.64 -12.70
CA TYR A 65 -10.67 -5.83 -12.95
C TYR A 65 -10.46 -6.64 -11.67
N PRO A 66 -10.32 -7.97 -11.78
CA PRO A 66 -10.01 -8.83 -10.64
C PRO A 66 -8.52 -8.74 -10.29
N PHE A 67 -8.05 -7.58 -9.85
CA PHE A 67 -6.69 -7.43 -9.34
C PHE A 67 -6.47 -8.34 -8.13
N VAL A 68 -5.32 -9.01 -8.12
CA VAL A 68 -4.93 -9.95 -7.04
C VAL A 68 -3.79 -9.40 -6.22
N LEU A 69 -2.85 -8.68 -6.85
CA LEU A 69 -1.67 -8.11 -6.19
C LEU A 69 -1.45 -6.70 -6.71
N SER A 70 -1.14 -5.77 -5.81
CA SER A 70 -0.85 -4.38 -6.14
C SER A 70 0.30 -3.83 -5.29
N ALA A 71 0.96 -2.79 -5.77
CA ALA A 71 1.85 -1.99 -4.94
C ALA A 71 1.77 -0.54 -5.40
N ASN A 72 1.62 0.38 -4.45
CA ASN A 72 1.73 1.81 -4.69
C ASN A 72 3.13 2.30 -4.26
N LEU A 73 3.68 3.27 -4.97
CA LEU A 73 5.09 3.68 -4.85
C LEU A 73 5.18 5.10 -4.28
N HIS A 74 5.96 5.25 -3.22
CA HIS A 74 6.13 6.48 -2.45
C HIS A 74 7.63 6.83 -2.29
N GLY A 75 7.89 8.03 -1.78
CA GLY A 75 9.23 8.47 -1.39
C GLY A 75 9.20 9.26 -0.08
N GLY A 76 10.33 9.27 0.62
CA GLY A 76 10.47 9.86 1.96
C GLY A 76 11.13 8.90 2.96
N SER A 77 11.08 7.60 2.69
CA SER A 77 11.76 6.55 3.47
C SER A 77 12.38 5.48 2.55
N LEU A 78 12.92 4.41 3.11
CA LEU A 78 13.35 3.22 2.35
C LEU A 78 12.91 1.94 3.08
N VAL A 79 11.66 1.55 2.87
CA VAL A 79 10.96 0.46 3.57
C VAL A 79 9.79 -0.06 2.72
N ALA A 80 9.44 -1.35 2.86
CA ALA A 80 8.17 -1.88 2.35
C ALA A 80 7.13 -1.91 3.49
N ASN A 81 6.12 -1.07 3.36
CA ASN A 81 5.02 -0.90 4.30
C ASN A 81 3.86 -1.82 3.92
N TYR A 82 3.27 -2.51 4.89
CA TYR A 82 2.13 -3.40 4.66
C TYR A 82 0.96 -3.11 5.61
N PRO A 83 -0.28 -3.48 5.20
CA PRO A 83 -1.48 -3.25 5.99
C PRO A 83 -1.43 -3.80 7.42
N PHE A 84 -2.29 -3.31 8.31
CA PHE A 84 -3.10 -2.09 8.13
C PHE A 84 -2.28 -0.81 8.41
N ASP A 85 -2.63 0.26 7.72
CA ASP A 85 -2.15 1.63 7.94
C ASP A 85 -2.94 2.33 9.07
N ASP A 86 -4.23 2.00 9.19
CA ASP A 86 -5.10 2.49 10.26
C ASP A 86 -4.97 1.60 11.53
N SER A 87 -5.20 2.18 12.71
CA SER A 87 -5.16 1.47 13.99
C SER A 87 -6.48 1.62 14.72
N VAL A 88 -6.88 0.61 15.49
CA VAL A 88 -8.17 0.61 16.21
C VAL A 88 -8.33 1.79 17.17
N SER A 89 -7.22 2.36 17.65
CA SER A 89 -7.18 3.51 18.54
C SER A 89 -6.89 4.85 17.85
N GLY A 90 -6.59 4.86 16.54
CA GLY A 90 -6.15 6.06 15.83
C GLY A 90 -4.81 6.61 16.36
N GLN A 91 -3.93 5.72 16.82
CA GLN A 91 -2.61 6.06 17.38
C GLN A 91 -1.50 5.36 16.60
N ASP A 92 -0.34 6.01 16.56
CA ASP A 92 0.92 5.47 16.02
C ASP A 92 1.46 4.32 16.89
N HIS A 93 2.36 3.51 16.32
CA HIS A 93 3.07 2.43 17.03
C HIS A 93 2.15 1.35 17.59
N ILE A 94 1.03 1.11 16.90
CA ILE A 94 0.08 0.06 17.22
C ILE A 94 0.05 -0.94 16.08
N TYR A 95 0.74 -2.07 16.27
CA TYR A 95 0.70 -3.19 15.34
C TYR A 95 -0.74 -3.65 15.06
N THR A 96 -1.20 -3.44 13.83
CA THR A 96 -2.58 -3.74 13.42
C THR A 96 -2.57 -4.78 12.29
N PRO A 97 -2.65 -6.10 12.63
CA PRO A 97 -2.54 -7.17 11.66
C PRO A 97 -3.74 -7.18 10.69
N PRO A 98 -3.52 -7.38 9.38
CA PRO A 98 -4.58 -7.45 8.40
C PRO A 98 -5.46 -8.69 8.59
N GLN A 99 -6.75 -8.44 8.75
CA GLN A 99 -7.78 -9.46 9.01
C GLN A 99 -9.07 -9.05 8.31
N ILE A 100 -9.57 -9.87 7.38
CA ILE A 100 -10.93 -9.70 6.84
C ILE A 100 -11.92 -10.51 7.70
N ARG A 101 -13.07 -9.91 8.01
CA ARG A 101 -14.24 -10.63 8.54
C ARG A 101 -15.21 -10.93 7.39
N ILE A 102 -15.37 -12.20 7.05
CA ILE A 102 -16.30 -12.62 6.00
C ILE A 102 -17.72 -12.73 6.59
N TYR A 103 -18.57 -11.72 6.34
CA TYR A 103 -19.99 -11.62 6.70
C TYR A 103 -20.32 -11.50 8.20
N TYR A 104 -21.29 -10.62 8.51
CA TYR A 104 -21.85 -10.35 9.85
C TYR A 104 -22.38 -11.59 10.61
N PHE A 105 -22.52 -12.75 9.96
CA PHE A 105 -23.09 -13.96 10.53
C PHE A 105 -22.10 -15.12 10.71
N PHE A 106 -20.94 -15.08 10.04
CA PHE A 106 -19.89 -16.08 10.17
C PHE A 106 -18.58 -15.38 10.57
N LEU A 107 -18.09 -15.66 11.77
CA LEU A 107 -16.88 -15.04 12.30
C LEU A 107 -15.61 -15.71 11.76
N PHE A 108 -15.50 -15.87 10.44
CA PHE A 108 -14.23 -16.26 9.84
C PHE A 108 -13.37 -15.01 9.70
N LYS A 109 -12.39 -14.91 10.60
CA LYS A 109 -11.25 -14.02 10.43
C LYS A 109 -10.25 -14.76 9.56
N THR A 110 -9.92 -14.22 8.40
CA THR A 110 -8.74 -14.67 7.65
C THR A 110 -7.63 -13.67 7.94
N PRO A 111 -6.72 -13.96 8.89
CA PRO A 111 -5.55 -13.13 9.09
C PRO A 111 -4.56 -13.41 7.95
N ASP A 112 -4.46 -12.46 7.02
CA ASP A 112 -3.47 -12.47 5.93
C ASP A 112 -2.18 -11.74 6.33
N ASP A 113 -2.02 -11.41 7.62
CA ASP A 113 -0.81 -10.79 8.19
C ASP A 113 0.49 -11.47 7.75
N LYS A 114 0.56 -12.80 7.88
CA LYS A 114 1.74 -13.56 7.44
C LYS A 114 1.99 -13.44 5.93
N LEU A 115 0.93 -13.37 5.13
CA LEU A 115 1.04 -13.19 3.68
C LEU A 115 1.56 -11.78 3.38
N PHE A 116 1.02 -10.75 4.02
CA PHE A 116 1.51 -9.37 3.84
C PHE A 116 2.95 -9.17 4.30
N VAL A 117 3.35 -9.80 5.40
CA VAL A 117 4.76 -9.85 5.85
C VAL A 117 5.63 -10.49 4.77
N GLU A 118 5.23 -11.62 4.19
CA GLU A 118 5.98 -12.28 3.10
C GLU A 118 6.04 -11.40 1.84
N LEU A 119 4.93 -10.75 1.46
CA LEU A 119 4.85 -9.85 0.31
C LEU A 119 5.83 -8.66 0.45
N ALA A 120 5.79 -7.97 1.60
CA ALA A 120 6.69 -6.86 1.90
C ALA A 120 8.15 -7.34 1.98
N TYR A 121 8.38 -8.47 2.66
CA TYR A 121 9.71 -9.05 2.80
C TYR A 121 10.29 -9.44 1.45
N ARG A 122 9.49 -10.01 0.54
CA ARG A 122 9.93 -10.38 -0.81
C ARG A 122 10.47 -9.19 -1.59
N TYR A 123 9.77 -8.04 -1.53
CA TYR A 123 10.23 -6.80 -2.15
C TYR A 123 11.53 -6.32 -1.50
N ALA A 124 11.52 -6.14 -0.17
CA ALA A 124 12.63 -5.58 0.58
C ALA A 124 13.89 -6.43 0.45
N ARG A 125 13.76 -7.76 0.55
CA ARG A 125 14.85 -8.75 0.49
C ARG A 125 15.58 -8.79 -0.84
N SER A 126 14.88 -8.41 -1.92
CA SER A 126 15.41 -8.35 -3.27
C SER A 126 16.11 -7.02 -3.59
N HIS A 127 15.92 -6.00 -2.75
CA HIS A 127 16.57 -4.69 -2.89
C HIS A 127 17.94 -4.73 -2.22
N PRO A 128 19.03 -4.19 -2.81
CA PRO A 128 20.39 -4.36 -2.26
C PRO A 128 20.60 -3.73 -0.87
N ARG A 129 19.79 -2.72 -0.53
CA ARG A 129 19.92 -1.94 0.73
C ARG A 129 18.70 -1.97 1.63
N MET A 130 17.50 -2.27 1.14
CA MET A 130 16.26 -2.08 1.91
C MET A 130 16.19 -3.12 3.02
N TRP A 131 16.43 -4.40 2.68
CA TRP A 131 16.38 -5.57 3.56
C TRP A 131 17.20 -5.50 4.86
N LYS A 132 18.19 -4.61 4.95
CA LYS A 132 19.10 -4.56 6.10
C LYS A 132 18.36 -3.98 7.30
N THR A 133 18.38 -4.65 8.44
CA THR A 133 17.87 -4.05 9.68
C THR A 133 18.67 -2.79 10.04
N GLY A 134 17.97 -1.73 10.40
CA GLY A 134 18.59 -0.52 10.96
C GLY A 134 17.95 0.79 10.49
N ARG A 135 18.63 1.88 10.84
CA ARG A 135 18.18 3.26 10.60
C ARG A 135 18.03 3.58 9.11
N ARG A 136 16.98 4.32 8.77
CA ARG A 136 16.67 4.91 7.46
C ARG A 136 16.27 6.37 7.64
N CYS A 137 16.20 7.11 6.54
CA CYS A 137 15.38 8.32 6.50
C CYS A 137 13.92 7.96 6.80
N GLY A 138 13.14 8.91 7.29
CA GLY A 138 11.75 8.68 7.64
C GLY A 138 11.15 9.91 8.30
N LEU A 139 10.17 9.69 9.18
CA LEU A 139 9.40 10.74 9.83
C LEU A 139 10.17 11.43 10.94
N SER A 140 10.97 10.68 11.69
CA SER A 140 11.78 11.23 12.77
C SER A 140 12.89 12.14 12.23
N ALA A 141 13.30 13.16 12.99
CA ALA A 141 14.45 14.01 12.63
C ALA A 141 15.74 13.18 12.49
N ASP A 142 15.85 12.14 13.33
CA ASP A 142 16.89 11.14 13.23
C ASP A 142 16.56 10.01 12.25
N GLY A 143 15.37 9.97 11.67
CA GLY A 143 14.92 8.87 10.83
C GLY A 143 14.59 7.60 11.62
N ASP A 144 14.00 6.63 10.93
CA ASP A 144 13.27 5.53 11.54
C ASP A 144 14.07 4.21 11.45
N VAL A 145 13.80 3.25 12.34
CA VAL A 145 14.48 1.95 12.37
C VAL A 145 13.53 0.86 11.93
N PHE A 146 13.89 0.16 10.85
CA PHE A 146 13.08 -0.94 10.32
C PHE A 146 13.80 -2.27 10.46
N LEU A 147 13.07 -3.27 10.94
CA LEU A 147 13.53 -4.66 10.99
C LEU A 147 13.34 -5.29 9.61
N ASN A 148 14.41 -5.84 9.02
CA ASN A 148 14.38 -6.48 7.71
C ASN A 148 13.89 -5.59 6.54
N GLY A 149 13.83 -4.26 6.73
CA GLY A 149 13.37 -3.34 5.71
C GLY A 149 11.85 -3.37 5.45
N ILE A 150 11.07 -3.87 6.40
CA ILE A 150 9.60 -3.90 6.32
C ILE A 150 8.98 -3.25 7.57
N THR A 151 7.73 -2.82 7.47
CA THR A 151 6.95 -2.32 8.61
C THR A 151 5.45 -2.53 8.39
N ASN A 152 4.72 -2.79 9.48
CA ASN A 152 3.26 -2.59 9.48
C ASN A 152 3.00 -1.08 9.46
N GLY A 153 1.97 -0.64 8.74
CA GLY A 153 1.65 0.78 8.57
C GLY A 153 1.36 1.47 9.89
N ALA A 154 0.34 1.00 10.61
CA ALA A 154 -0.04 1.55 11.90
C ALA A 154 1.06 1.47 12.97
N ASP A 155 1.94 0.46 12.90
CA ASP A 155 3.11 0.35 13.78
C ASP A 155 4.20 1.39 13.45
N TRP A 156 4.30 1.82 12.19
CA TRP A 156 5.16 2.94 11.81
C TRP A 156 4.53 4.27 12.22
N TYR A 157 3.35 4.57 11.69
CA TYR A 157 2.49 5.70 12.07
C TYR A 157 1.07 5.47 11.55
N HIS A 158 0.08 5.93 12.32
CA HIS A 158 -1.31 5.80 11.94
C HIS A 158 -1.64 6.64 10.69
N LEU A 159 -2.37 6.03 9.77
CA LEU A 159 -2.83 6.66 8.54
C LEU A 159 -4.24 6.17 8.21
N ALA A 160 -5.21 7.08 8.25
CA ALA A 160 -6.59 6.79 7.87
C ALA A 160 -6.88 7.23 6.44
N GLY A 161 -7.67 6.42 5.71
CA GLY A 161 -8.11 6.76 4.35
C GLY A 161 -7.06 6.55 3.26
N GLY A 162 -6.10 5.65 3.51
CA GLY A 162 -5.11 5.24 2.52
C GLY A 162 -5.67 4.30 1.45
N MET A 163 -5.04 4.33 0.27
CA MET A 163 -5.41 3.46 -0.85
C MET A 163 -5.14 1.98 -0.55
N GLN A 164 -4.06 1.70 0.18
CA GLN A 164 -3.58 0.37 0.52
C GLN A 164 -4.64 -0.44 1.28
N ASP A 165 -5.13 0.10 2.40
CA ASP A 165 -6.15 -0.52 3.23
C ASP A 165 -7.49 -0.59 2.52
N TRP A 166 -7.84 0.45 1.74
CA TRP A 166 -9.09 0.48 0.98
C TRP A 166 -9.17 -0.67 -0.02
N GLN A 167 -8.07 -0.97 -0.73
CA GLN A 167 -8.04 -2.08 -1.70
C GLN A 167 -8.28 -3.43 -1.03
N TYR A 168 -7.60 -3.70 0.09
CA TYR A 168 -7.76 -4.97 0.78
C TYR A 168 -9.18 -5.15 1.35
N ILE A 169 -9.82 -4.07 1.81
CA ILE A 169 -11.18 -4.13 2.38
C ILE A 169 -12.27 -4.23 1.30
N ASN A 170 -12.08 -3.57 0.16
CA ASN A 170 -13.15 -3.34 -0.83
C ASN A 170 -12.97 -4.15 -2.12
N THR A 171 -11.90 -4.92 -2.25
CA THR A 171 -11.57 -5.73 -3.44
C THR A 171 -10.91 -7.05 -3.01
N ASN A 172 -10.43 -7.84 -3.98
CA ASN A 172 -9.62 -9.04 -3.73
C ASN A 172 -8.10 -8.79 -3.87
N SER A 173 -7.70 -7.53 -4.04
CA SER A 173 -6.31 -7.13 -4.28
C SER A 173 -5.55 -6.94 -2.98
N PHE A 174 -4.38 -7.55 -2.88
CA PHE A 174 -3.43 -7.34 -1.79
C PHE A 174 -2.45 -6.23 -2.18
N GLU A 175 -2.61 -5.03 -1.61
CA GLU A 175 -1.70 -3.91 -1.84
C GLU A 175 -0.68 -3.70 -0.71
N ILE A 176 0.58 -3.44 -1.08
CA ILE A 176 1.58 -2.86 -0.17
C ILE A 176 1.98 -1.46 -0.62
N THR A 177 2.52 -0.66 0.29
CA THR A 177 3.11 0.66 0.00
C THR A 177 4.62 0.53 0.01
N VAL A 178 5.31 0.97 -1.05
CA VAL A 178 6.78 0.89 -1.13
C VAL A 178 7.38 2.29 -1.08
N GLU A 179 8.14 2.56 -0.03
CA GLU A 179 8.97 3.76 0.09
C GLU A 179 10.30 3.53 -0.66
N MET A 180 10.44 4.16 -1.81
CA MET A 180 11.52 3.89 -2.77
C MET A 180 12.85 4.56 -2.44
N GLY A 181 12.85 5.56 -1.55
CA GLY A 181 14.07 6.23 -1.17
C GLY A 181 13.85 7.53 -0.39
N CYS A 182 14.95 8.01 0.19
CA CYS A 182 14.95 9.18 1.06
C CYS A 182 14.67 10.51 0.36
N PHE A 183 14.83 10.58 -0.96
CA PHE A 183 14.51 11.77 -1.72
C PHE A 183 13.09 11.62 -2.25
N LYS A 184 12.19 12.50 -1.80
CA LYS A 184 10.81 12.56 -2.28
C LYS A 184 10.77 12.87 -3.78
N PHE A 185 11.62 13.79 -4.24
CA PHE A 185 11.79 14.11 -5.66
C PHE A 185 13.27 13.99 -6.05
N PRO A 186 13.74 12.82 -6.52
CA PRO A 186 15.13 12.61 -6.90
C PRO A 186 15.53 13.42 -8.14
N THR A 187 16.82 13.74 -8.27
CA THR A 187 17.38 14.36 -9.48
C THR A 187 17.61 13.33 -10.59
N ASN A 188 17.73 13.79 -11.84
CA ASN A 188 17.87 12.91 -13.01
C ASN A 188 19.07 11.94 -12.93
N ASP A 189 20.18 12.37 -12.33
CA ASP A 189 21.38 11.55 -12.17
C ASP A 189 21.20 10.39 -11.17
N MET A 190 20.18 10.45 -10.31
CA MET A 190 19.85 9.37 -9.36
C MET A 190 19.02 8.24 -9.99
N LEU A 191 18.28 8.52 -11.07
CA LEU A 191 17.25 7.61 -11.61
C LEU A 191 17.82 6.27 -12.08
N ALA A 192 18.96 6.27 -12.78
CA ALA A 192 19.59 5.04 -13.25
C ALA A 192 19.98 4.12 -12.10
N LYS A 193 20.52 4.68 -11.01
CA LYS A 193 20.87 3.92 -9.82
C LYS A 193 19.61 3.40 -9.10
N MET A 194 18.57 4.24 -8.96
CA MET A 194 17.31 3.80 -8.36
C MET A 194 16.69 2.64 -9.13
N TRP A 195 16.68 2.69 -10.47
CA TRP A 195 16.24 1.58 -11.30
C TRP A 195 17.04 0.30 -11.01
N GLU A 196 18.36 0.37 -11.02
CA GLU A 196 19.23 -0.78 -10.76
C GLU A 196 19.01 -1.40 -9.37
N GLU A 197 18.70 -0.58 -8.37
CA GLU A 197 18.42 -1.05 -7.01
C GLU A 197 17.02 -1.69 -6.88
N HIS A 198 16.01 -1.20 -7.62
CA HIS A 198 14.62 -1.65 -7.48
C HIS A 198 14.16 -2.69 -8.52
N LYS A 199 14.84 -2.84 -9.66
CA LYS A 199 14.35 -3.68 -10.77
C LYS A 199 14.08 -5.13 -10.36
N TYR A 200 14.95 -5.74 -9.57
CA TYR A 200 14.75 -7.11 -9.11
C TYR A 200 13.71 -7.23 -8.00
N SER A 201 13.53 -6.19 -7.16
CA SER A 201 12.43 -6.12 -6.20
C SER A 201 11.08 -6.06 -6.89
N LEU A 202 10.93 -5.23 -7.92
CA LEU A 202 9.70 -5.14 -8.70
C LEU A 202 9.36 -6.49 -9.35
N LEU A 203 10.33 -7.13 -10.01
CA LEU A 203 10.13 -8.44 -10.64
C LEU A 203 9.78 -9.53 -9.62
N SER A 204 10.55 -9.61 -8.53
CA SER A 204 10.35 -10.59 -7.45
C SER A 204 9.00 -10.44 -6.75
N TYR A 205 8.50 -9.20 -6.64
CA TYR A 205 7.18 -8.91 -6.11
C TYR A 205 6.06 -9.33 -7.09
N LEU A 206 6.18 -9.00 -8.38
CA LEU A 206 5.20 -9.39 -9.40
C LEU A 206 5.05 -10.92 -9.51
N GLU A 207 6.12 -11.68 -9.29
CA GLU A 207 6.05 -13.15 -9.23
C GLU A 207 5.09 -13.68 -8.16
N MET A 208 4.85 -12.93 -7.07
CA MET A 208 3.95 -13.34 -5.99
C MET A 208 2.49 -13.46 -6.45
N ALA A 209 2.09 -12.73 -7.51
CA ALA A 209 0.75 -12.82 -8.08
C ALA A 209 0.43 -14.22 -8.67
N ASN A 210 1.45 -15.05 -8.90
CA ASN A 210 1.29 -16.42 -9.39
C ASN A 210 1.41 -17.48 -8.29
N ARG A 211 1.53 -17.09 -7.02
CA ARG A 211 1.61 -18.03 -5.89
C ARG A 211 0.23 -18.30 -5.29
N GLY A 212 0.16 -19.28 -4.41
CA GLY A 212 -1.08 -19.69 -3.75
C GLY A 212 -1.92 -20.64 -4.59
N VAL A 213 -3.24 -20.58 -4.39
CA VAL A 213 -4.22 -21.44 -5.07
C VAL A 213 -5.05 -20.59 -6.02
N ARG A 214 -5.31 -21.10 -7.23
CA ARG A 214 -6.20 -20.48 -8.21
C ARG A 214 -6.99 -21.55 -8.95
N GLY A 215 -8.20 -21.22 -9.38
CA GLY A 215 -9.07 -22.15 -10.09
C GLY A 215 -10.40 -21.52 -10.47
N LEU A 216 -11.32 -22.35 -10.96
CA LEU A 216 -12.68 -21.98 -11.31
C LEU A 216 -13.65 -22.68 -10.36
N ILE A 217 -14.70 -21.97 -9.96
CA ILE A 217 -15.84 -22.56 -9.24
C ILE A 217 -16.89 -22.91 -10.28
N LEU A 218 -17.24 -24.18 -10.36
CA LEU A 218 -18.19 -24.71 -11.34
C LEU A 218 -19.46 -25.24 -10.65
N ASP A 219 -20.61 -25.06 -11.29
CA ASP A 219 -21.86 -25.71 -10.88
C ASP A 219 -21.87 -27.20 -11.27
N SER A 220 -22.93 -27.93 -10.91
CA SER A 220 -23.08 -29.36 -11.25
C SER A 220 -23.19 -29.64 -12.75
N LYS A 221 -23.33 -28.61 -13.59
CA LYS A 221 -23.41 -28.69 -15.05
C LYS A 221 -22.09 -28.25 -15.72
N GLY A 222 -21.08 -27.86 -14.95
CA GLY A 222 -19.79 -27.39 -15.45
C GLY A 222 -19.73 -25.91 -15.84
N ASN A 223 -20.74 -25.10 -15.50
CA ASN A 223 -20.72 -23.66 -15.78
C ASN A 223 -19.99 -22.90 -14.67
N THR A 224 -19.28 -21.83 -15.02
CA THR A 224 -18.60 -20.94 -14.04
C THR A 224 -19.62 -20.19 -13.18
N VAL A 225 -19.39 -20.18 -11.86
CA VAL A 225 -20.21 -19.46 -10.90
C VAL A 225 -19.55 -18.11 -10.56
N PRO A 226 -20.09 -16.96 -11.03
CA PRO A 226 -19.55 -15.65 -10.69
C PRO A 226 -19.87 -15.27 -9.23
N ASN A 227 -19.03 -14.42 -8.63
CA ASN A 227 -19.20 -13.90 -7.26
C ASN A 227 -19.31 -14.97 -6.17
N ALA A 228 -18.82 -16.18 -6.41
CA ALA A 228 -18.70 -17.18 -5.36
C ALA A 228 -17.58 -16.81 -4.38
N THR A 229 -17.79 -17.13 -3.10
CA THR A 229 -16.82 -16.87 -2.03
C THR A 229 -15.95 -18.11 -1.82
N VAL A 230 -14.63 -17.92 -1.83
CA VAL A 230 -13.66 -18.91 -1.36
C VAL A 230 -13.23 -18.51 0.04
N ALA A 231 -13.38 -19.41 1.00
CA ALA A 231 -12.87 -19.23 2.36
C ALA A 231 -11.79 -20.28 2.62
N VAL A 232 -10.74 -19.89 3.35
CA VAL A 232 -9.65 -20.77 3.79
C VAL A 232 -9.75 -20.91 5.30
N GLU A 233 -9.89 -22.15 5.78
CA GLU A 233 -9.75 -22.46 7.21
C GLU A 233 -8.27 -22.44 7.58
N GLN A 234 -7.94 -21.79 8.71
CA GLN A 234 -6.59 -21.73 9.26
C GLN A 234 -6.47 -22.57 10.53
#